data_AF-A0A956C386-F1
#
_entry.id   AF-A0A956C386-F1
#
_cell.length_a   1.000
_cell.length_b   1.000
_cell.length_c   1.000
_cell.angle_alpha   90.00
_cell.angle_beta   90.00
_cell.angle_gamma   90.00
#
_symmetry.space_group_name_H-M   'P 1'
#
loop_
_entity.id
_entity.type
_entity.pdbx_description
1 polymer ?
#
loop_
_entity_poly.entity_id
_entity_poly.type
_entity_poly.pdbx_seq_one_letter_code
_entity_poly.pdbx_strand_id
1 'polypeptide(L)'
;MSLVGALAADGVAGKVDLVYVDPPFASARDYRAEARLDGPADGRVVRSLAYEDTWSRRDGGLAAYLDMIAPRIEALARLLSPSGTMWVHLDWRASYLVRVILDEIFGRERFINEIIWRRAPNLGRQAQSQQFGRVLDTLLVYGRERATLRPPTRLEPVEPGAIRRDEEGRPFTSAPRGDYTDASVARLEAEGRIHRTASGKVYVKYFLVPDAAGTLCRERRVDALWTDVPPLRHASSSERTGYPTQKPVALLERIVACASPPGGLVVDAFAGSGTTGVAAARLGRRTVLGDVSPVAIATCRARLLREGCSLRLDRDRGTPEPASLPAKVKLHRAEGRARRVELLSPREPLAWTVGVRAADGAVEGSWHAERVWGKKPVPASLEALVTSAGPLAARVYGDDGRVGTVEP
;
A
#
# COMPACT_ATOMS: atom_id res chain seq x y z
N MET A 1 -19.66 -14.59 -4.95
CA MET A 1 -19.64 -14.32 -3.50
C MET A 1 -18.62 -13.23 -3.35
N SER A 2 -19.04 -12.00 -3.02
CA SER A 2 -18.16 -10.82 -3.07
C SER A 2 -16.83 -11.05 -2.34
N LEU A 3 -15.73 -10.38 -2.70
CA LEU A 3 -14.45 -10.49 -1.97
C LEU A 3 -14.64 -10.41 -0.44
N VAL A 4 -15.45 -9.47 0.03
CA VAL A 4 -15.78 -9.33 1.46
C VAL A 4 -16.58 -10.52 1.98
N GLY A 5 -17.51 -11.06 1.19
CA GLY A 5 -18.25 -12.27 1.54
C GLY A 5 -17.35 -13.51 1.62
N ALA A 6 -16.42 -13.67 0.69
CA ALA A 6 -15.44 -14.77 0.70
C ALA A 6 -14.53 -14.66 1.94
N LEU A 7 -14.00 -13.47 2.22
CA LEU A 7 -13.19 -13.24 3.42
C LEU A 7 -13.98 -13.46 4.72
N ALA A 8 -15.25 -13.05 4.76
CA ALA A 8 -16.10 -13.34 5.90
C ALA A 8 -16.31 -14.85 6.08
N ALA A 9 -16.51 -15.60 5.00
CA ALA A 9 -16.63 -17.06 5.04
C ALA A 9 -15.34 -17.77 5.46
N ASP A 10 -14.18 -17.22 5.10
CA ASP A 10 -12.86 -17.68 5.56
C ASP A 10 -12.59 -17.27 7.03
N GLY A 11 -13.58 -16.70 7.72
CA GLY A 11 -13.49 -16.32 9.12
C GLY A 11 -12.58 -15.13 9.38
N VAL A 12 -12.35 -14.27 8.37
CA VAL A 12 -11.53 -13.04 8.47
C VAL A 12 -12.32 -11.85 9.04
N ALA A 13 -13.65 -11.92 9.04
CA ALA A 13 -14.50 -10.87 9.60
C ALA A 13 -14.14 -10.57 11.08
N GLY A 14 -14.01 -9.29 11.41
CA GLY A 14 -13.62 -8.85 12.76
C GLY A 14 -12.16 -9.12 13.14
N LYS A 15 -11.27 -9.44 12.19
CA LYS A 15 -9.86 -9.80 12.48
C LYS A 15 -8.82 -8.96 11.74
N VAL A 16 -9.24 -8.02 10.89
CA VAL A 16 -8.32 -7.19 10.12
C VAL A 16 -7.79 -6.03 10.96
N ASP A 17 -6.47 -5.82 10.97
CA ASP A 17 -5.83 -4.74 11.71
C ASP A 17 -5.81 -3.43 10.91
N LEU A 18 -5.57 -3.54 9.60
CA LEU A 18 -5.52 -2.41 8.69
C LEU A 18 -6.31 -2.73 7.43
N VAL A 19 -7.28 -1.87 7.11
CA VAL A 19 -7.81 -1.75 5.75
C VAL A 19 -7.20 -0.49 5.13
N TYR A 20 -6.47 -0.64 4.03
CA TYR A 20 -6.01 0.48 3.21
C TYR A 20 -6.87 0.58 1.95
N VAL A 21 -7.29 1.79 1.60
CA VAL A 21 -8.18 2.07 0.46
C VAL A 21 -7.57 3.20 -0.34
N ASP A 22 -7.15 2.92 -1.58
CA ASP A 22 -6.61 3.89 -2.53
C ASP A 22 -7.45 3.82 -3.82
N PRO A 23 -8.70 4.31 -3.76
CA PRO A 23 -9.63 4.20 -4.87
C PRO A 23 -9.22 5.14 -6.02
N PRO A 24 -9.79 4.96 -7.22
CA PRO A 24 -9.68 5.97 -8.27
C PRO A 24 -10.07 7.37 -7.76
N PHE A 25 -9.36 8.43 -8.18
CA PHE A 25 -9.46 9.77 -7.58
C PHE A 25 -10.55 10.68 -8.18
N ALA A 26 -11.51 10.12 -8.94
CA ALA A 26 -12.58 10.90 -9.59
C ALA A 26 -12.05 12.11 -10.38
N SER A 27 -10.94 11.93 -11.09
CA SER A 27 -10.10 13.04 -11.58
C SER A 27 -10.68 13.80 -12.78
N ALA A 28 -11.81 13.33 -13.34
CA ALA A 28 -12.54 13.89 -14.50
C ALA A 28 -11.68 14.16 -15.74
N ARG A 29 -10.53 13.48 -15.84
CA ARG A 29 -9.70 13.44 -17.05
C ARG A 29 -9.95 12.10 -17.72
N ASP A 30 -9.91 12.07 -19.06
CA ASP A 30 -9.95 10.85 -19.88
C ASP A 30 -8.71 10.00 -19.62
N TYR A 31 -8.63 9.39 -18.44
CA TYR A 31 -7.72 8.32 -18.14
C TYR A 31 -8.53 7.04 -18.18
N ARG A 32 -8.62 6.48 -19.38
CA ARG A 32 -8.27 5.07 -19.50
C ARG A 32 -6.85 4.97 -18.94
N ALA A 33 -6.69 4.65 -17.65
CA ALA A 33 -5.37 4.66 -17.04
C ALA A 33 -4.55 3.59 -17.75
N GLU A 34 -3.63 3.97 -18.63
CA GLU A 34 -2.82 3.02 -19.37
C GLU A 34 -1.69 2.54 -18.45
N ALA A 35 -1.69 1.25 -18.11
CA ALA A 35 -0.48 0.65 -17.58
C ALA A 35 0.57 0.67 -18.68
N ARG A 36 1.62 1.47 -18.48
CA ARG A 36 2.78 1.51 -19.36
C ARG A 36 3.70 0.41 -18.87
N LEU A 37 3.65 -0.73 -19.53
CA LEU A 37 4.50 -1.86 -19.24
C LEU A 37 5.49 -2.00 -20.39
N ASP A 38 6.70 -2.45 -20.07
CA ASP A 38 7.67 -2.77 -21.11
C ASP A 38 7.04 -3.88 -21.95
N GLY A 39 6.96 -3.62 -23.25
CA GLY A 39 6.31 -4.51 -24.19
C GLY A 39 7.19 -5.69 -24.57
N PRO A 40 6.88 -6.36 -25.69
CA PRO A 40 7.62 -7.52 -26.14
C PRO A 40 9.10 -7.22 -26.41
N ALA A 41 9.89 -8.25 -26.72
CA ALA A 41 11.33 -8.08 -26.92
C ALA A 41 11.68 -7.15 -28.10
N ASP A 42 10.68 -6.77 -28.91
CA ASP A 42 10.74 -5.74 -29.93
C ASP A 42 10.83 -4.30 -29.39
N GLY A 43 10.82 -4.11 -28.06
CA GLY A 43 11.04 -2.82 -27.41
C GLY A 43 9.83 -1.88 -27.47
N ARG A 44 8.65 -2.38 -27.85
CA ARG A 44 7.41 -1.60 -27.79
C ARG A 44 7.02 -1.32 -26.34
N VAL A 45 6.22 -0.29 -26.11
CA VAL A 45 5.55 -0.07 -24.81
C VAL A 45 4.13 -0.58 -24.97
N VAL A 46 3.71 -1.50 -24.10
CA VAL A 46 2.31 -1.92 -24.10
C VAL A 46 1.51 -1.00 -23.20
N ARG A 47 0.34 -0.62 -23.69
CA ARG A 47 -0.66 0.18 -23.01
C ARG A 47 -1.90 -0.68 -22.82
N SER A 48 -2.12 -1.13 -21.58
CA SER A 48 -3.36 -1.81 -21.20
C SER A 48 -4.25 -0.87 -20.41
N LEU A 49 -5.57 -1.02 -20.55
CA LEU A 49 -6.51 -0.40 -19.62
C LEU A 49 -6.25 -0.98 -18.22
N ALA A 50 -5.79 -0.14 -17.29
CA ALA A 50 -5.52 -0.50 -15.90
C ALA A 50 -6.80 -0.41 -15.07
N TYR A 51 -7.54 0.69 -15.20
CA TYR A 51 -8.88 0.90 -14.63
C TYR A 51 -9.54 2.09 -15.34
N GLU A 52 -10.87 2.20 -15.21
CA GLU A 52 -11.64 3.36 -15.68
C GLU A 52 -11.82 4.36 -14.52
N ASP A 53 -11.32 5.59 -14.67
CA ASP A 53 -11.58 6.74 -13.78
C ASP A 53 -12.48 7.78 -14.44
N THR A 54 -13.33 7.34 -15.38
CA THR A 54 -14.21 8.20 -16.16
C THR A 54 -15.55 8.35 -15.48
N TRP A 55 -15.59 9.19 -14.45
CA TRP A 55 -16.83 9.65 -13.85
C TRP A 55 -17.33 10.86 -14.64
N SER A 56 -17.71 10.64 -15.90
CA SER A 56 -18.19 11.73 -16.74
C SER A 56 -19.54 12.23 -16.21
N ARG A 57 -19.90 13.49 -16.47
CA ARG A 57 -21.26 13.99 -16.15
C ARG A 57 -22.36 13.16 -16.84
N ARG A 58 -22.06 12.47 -17.95
CA ARG A 58 -23.02 11.59 -18.63
C ARG A 58 -23.23 10.26 -17.89
N ASP A 59 -22.23 9.82 -17.13
CA ASP A 59 -22.22 8.55 -16.39
C ASP A 59 -22.52 8.75 -14.89
N GLY A 60 -23.20 9.84 -14.52
CA GLY A 60 -23.55 10.19 -13.14
C GLY A 60 -22.47 10.95 -12.35
N GLY A 61 -21.28 11.15 -12.94
CA GLY A 61 -20.23 11.98 -12.38
C GLY A 61 -19.80 11.56 -10.97
N LEU A 62 -19.60 12.55 -10.10
CA LEU A 62 -19.21 12.33 -8.72
C LEU A 62 -20.21 11.48 -7.92
N ALA A 63 -21.52 11.54 -8.24
CA ALA A 63 -22.51 10.70 -7.57
C ALA A 63 -22.24 9.21 -7.85
N ALA A 64 -21.98 8.84 -9.10
CA ALA A 64 -21.62 7.46 -9.46
C ALA A 64 -20.32 7.00 -8.78
N TYR A 65 -19.36 7.89 -8.56
CA TYR A 65 -18.15 7.58 -7.78
C TYR A 65 -18.51 7.25 -6.33
N LEU A 66 -19.39 8.04 -5.72
CA LEU A 66 -19.84 7.82 -4.35
C LEU A 66 -20.65 6.52 -4.23
N ASP A 67 -21.53 6.23 -5.20
CA ASP A 67 -22.29 4.97 -5.30
C ASP A 67 -21.36 3.75 -5.46
N MET A 68 -20.21 3.93 -6.10
CA MET A 68 -19.18 2.90 -6.19
C MET A 68 -18.45 2.71 -4.84
N ILE A 69 -17.99 3.78 -4.21
CA ILE A 69 -17.08 3.66 -3.05
C ILE A 69 -17.82 3.34 -1.74
N ALA A 70 -19.02 3.87 -1.53
CA ALA A 70 -19.78 3.70 -0.29
C ALA A 70 -20.03 2.24 0.09
N PRO A 71 -20.64 1.38 -0.76
CA PRO A 71 -20.89 -0.02 -0.40
C PRO A 71 -19.60 -0.82 -0.19
N ARG A 72 -18.50 -0.41 -0.83
CA ARG A 72 -17.18 -1.05 -0.67
C ARG A 72 -16.56 -0.68 0.69
N ILE A 73 -16.61 0.59 1.08
CA ILE A 73 -16.16 1.04 2.41
C ILE A 73 -16.98 0.32 3.49
N GLU A 74 -18.30 0.27 3.36
CA GLU A 74 -19.18 -0.40 4.32
C GLU A 74 -18.83 -1.89 4.47
N ALA A 75 -18.60 -2.57 3.35
CA ALA A 75 -18.22 -3.97 3.34
C ALA A 75 -16.83 -4.20 3.97
N LEU A 76 -15.84 -3.38 3.64
CA LEU A 76 -14.50 -3.48 4.21
C LEU A 76 -14.47 -3.12 5.71
N ALA A 77 -15.32 -2.20 6.16
CA ALA A 77 -15.43 -1.80 7.57
C ALA A 77 -15.84 -2.99 8.47
N ARG A 78 -16.63 -3.93 7.95
CA ARG A 78 -17.02 -5.17 8.66
C ARG A 78 -15.86 -6.14 8.90
N LEU A 79 -14.77 -6.01 8.15
CA LEU A 79 -13.61 -6.88 8.31
C LEU A 79 -12.71 -6.47 9.49
N LEU A 80 -12.78 -5.20 9.89
CA LEU A 80 -11.90 -4.65 10.93
C LEU A 80 -12.13 -5.31 12.29
N SER A 81 -11.03 -5.63 12.96
CA SER A 81 -11.04 -5.97 14.38
C SER A 81 -11.44 -4.76 15.24
N PRO A 82 -11.84 -4.97 16.51
CA PRO A 82 -12.15 -3.86 17.41
C PRO A 82 -11.02 -2.83 17.56
N SER A 83 -9.75 -3.24 17.39
CA SER A 83 -8.57 -2.37 17.41
C SER A 83 -8.10 -1.92 16.02
N GLY A 84 -8.76 -2.36 14.95
CA GLY A 84 -8.35 -2.11 13.58
C GLY A 84 -8.66 -0.68 13.10
N THR A 85 -7.97 -0.26 12.04
CA THR A 85 -8.16 1.04 11.40
C THR A 85 -8.38 0.94 9.90
N MET A 86 -9.19 1.86 9.36
CA MET A 86 -9.32 2.10 7.93
C MET A 86 -8.58 3.37 7.55
N TRP A 87 -7.75 3.28 6.51
CA TRP A 87 -6.98 4.38 5.95
C TRP A 87 -7.42 4.59 4.51
N VAL A 88 -8.01 5.75 4.21
CA VAL A 88 -8.51 6.07 2.87
C VAL A 88 -7.67 7.18 2.25
N HIS A 89 -6.97 6.87 1.18
CA HIS A 89 -6.07 7.76 0.44
C HIS A 89 -6.85 8.45 -0.68
N LEU A 90 -6.94 9.78 -0.63
CA LEU A 90 -7.73 10.59 -1.55
C LEU A 90 -6.96 11.84 -1.96
N ASP A 91 -7.36 12.42 -3.09
CA ASP A 91 -6.97 13.78 -3.43
C ASP A 91 -8.04 14.78 -2.97
N TRP A 92 -7.78 16.06 -3.21
CA TRP A 92 -8.65 17.18 -2.83
C TRP A 92 -10.05 17.15 -3.47
N ARG A 93 -10.32 16.33 -4.49
CA ARG A 93 -11.63 16.28 -5.17
C ARG A 93 -12.65 15.42 -4.41
N ALA A 94 -12.17 14.35 -3.80
CA ALA A 94 -13.00 13.33 -3.18
C ALA A 94 -12.90 13.30 -1.65
N SER A 95 -11.81 13.82 -1.08
CA SER A 95 -11.51 13.70 0.36
C SER A 95 -12.69 14.11 1.26
N TYR A 96 -13.28 15.28 1.03
CA TYR A 96 -14.37 15.80 1.86
C TYR A 96 -15.70 15.05 1.67
N LEU A 97 -15.93 14.43 0.52
CA LEU A 97 -17.17 13.69 0.26
C LEU A 97 -17.11 12.27 0.82
N VAL A 98 -15.98 11.60 0.62
CA VAL A 98 -15.75 10.28 1.21
C VAL A 98 -15.64 10.39 2.72
N ARG A 99 -15.16 11.53 3.25
CA ARG A 99 -15.22 11.83 4.68
C ARG A 99 -16.65 11.75 5.24
N VAL A 100 -17.64 12.33 4.55
CA VAL A 100 -19.04 12.26 4.97
C VAL A 100 -19.53 10.81 4.97
N ILE A 101 -19.21 10.04 3.93
CA ILE A 101 -19.54 8.60 3.86
C ILE A 101 -18.94 7.83 5.03
N LEU A 102 -17.67 8.10 5.37
CA LEU A 102 -17.00 7.44 6.50
C LEU A 102 -17.64 7.82 7.84
N ASP A 103 -18.03 9.09 8.02
CA ASP A 103 -18.75 9.56 9.20
C ASP A 103 -20.09 8.84 9.37
N GLU A 104 -20.84 8.60 8.30
CA GLU A 104 -22.10 7.85 8.33
C GLU A 104 -21.89 6.35 8.62
N ILE A 105 -20.85 5.73 8.04
CA ILE A 105 -20.60 4.29 8.19
C ILE A 105 -19.98 3.94 9.55
N PHE A 106 -19.05 4.74 10.03
CA PHE A 106 -18.31 4.47 11.26
C PHE A 106 -18.88 5.20 12.47
N GLY A 107 -19.52 6.36 12.28
CA GLY A 107 -19.77 7.34 13.33
C GLY A 107 -18.65 8.40 13.36
N ARG A 108 -19.03 9.67 13.55
CA ARG A 108 -18.09 10.82 13.56
C ARG A 108 -17.05 10.70 14.67
N GLU A 109 -17.41 10.10 15.79
CA GLU A 109 -16.56 9.85 16.94
C GLU A 109 -15.46 8.81 16.68
N ARG A 110 -15.57 8.06 15.59
CA ARG A 110 -14.56 7.07 15.15
C ARG A 110 -13.47 7.66 14.29
N PHE A 111 -13.59 8.92 13.93
CA PHE A 111 -12.51 9.62 13.25
C PHE A 111 -11.31 9.78 14.17
N ILE A 112 -10.15 9.33 13.69
CA ILE A 112 -8.89 9.41 14.44
C ILE A 112 -8.09 10.62 13.98
N ASN A 113 -7.84 10.75 12.68
CA ASN A 113 -6.97 11.82 12.16
C ASN A 113 -7.12 12.03 10.64
N GLU A 114 -6.77 13.23 10.20
CA GLU A 114 -6.54 13.56 8.80
C GLU A 114 -5.05 13.82 8.60
N ILE A 115 -4.41 12.97 7.81
CA ILE A 115 -2.97 13.04 7.54
C ILE A 115 -2.76 13.56 6.13
N ILE A 116 -1.90 14.56 5.99
CA ILE A 116 -1.58 15.20 4.72
C ILE A 116 -0.20 14.75 4.27
N TRP A 117 -0.13 14.11 3.09
CA TRP A 117 1.13 13.71 2.49
C TRP A 117 1.50 14.59 1.31
N ARG A 118 2.72 15.12 1.30
CA ARG A 118 3.26 15.91 0.19
C ARG A 118 3.83 15.02 -0.90
N ARG A 119 3.01 14.68 -1.89
CA ARG A 119 3.35 13.80 -3.03
C ARG A 119 4.23 14.43 -4.12
N ALA A 120 4.59 15.70 -3.99
CA ALA A 120 5.50 16.36 -4.93
C ALA A 120 6.13 17.60 -4.30
N PRO A 121 7.46 17.75 -4.28
CA PRO A 121 8.05 19.06 -4.10
C PRO A 121 7.71 19.97 -5.31
N ASN A 122 7.49 21.27 -5.06
CA ASN A 122 7.38 22.28 -6.11
C ASN A 122 8.77 22.48 -6.75
N LEU A 123 9.09 21.69 -7.78
CA LEU A 123 10.40 21.68 -8.44
C LEU A 123 10.46 22.46 -9.75
N GLY A 124 9.32 22.97 -10.24
CA GLY A 124 9.30 23.83 -11.42
C GLY A 124 9.42 25.30 -11.02
N ARG A 125 10.14 26.09 -11.82
CA ARG A 125 9.75 27.50 -12.04
C ARG A 125 8.33 27.44 -12.59
N GLN A 126 7.32 27.38 -11.71
CA GLN A 126 5.95 27.24 -12.15
C GLN A 126 5.68 28.40 -13.10
N ALA A 127 5.35 28.08 -14.35
CA ALA A 127 4.80 29.04 -15.30
C ALA A 127 3.80 29.91 -14.53
N GLN A 128 3.91 31.24 -14.63
CA GLN A 128 3.15 32.23 -13.86
C GLN A 128 1.71 31.79 -13.65
N SER A 129 1.46 31.05 -12.56
CA SER A 129 0.19 30.41 -12.31
C SER A 129 -0.50 31.25 -11.26
N GLN A 130 -1.75 31.62 -11.54
CA GLN A 130 -2.59 32.34 -10.60
C GLN A 130 -3.18 31.40 -9.53
N GLN A 131 -2.57 30.23 -9.30
CA GLN A 131 -3.06 29.19 -8.38
C GLN A 131 -1.91 28.54 -7.60
N PHE A 132 -2.22 28.07 -6.39
CA PHE A 132 -1.29 27.26 -5.59
C PHE A 132 -1.05 25.88 -6.21
N GLY A 133 0.17 25.37 -6.05
CA GLY A 133 0.54 24.03 -6.49
C GLY A 133 -0.27 22.94 -5.78
N ARG A 134 -0.88 22.05 -6.55
CA ARG A 134 -1.62 20.88 -6.04
C ARG A 134 -0.64 19.73 -5.75
N VAL A 135 -0.04 19.74 -4.56
CA VAL A 135 1.06 18.83 -4.17
C VAL A 135 0.74 17.89 -3.01
N LEU A 136 -0.49 17.93 -2.53
CA LEU A 136 -0.94 17.21 -1.33
C LEU A 136 -1.94 16.13 -1.72
N ASP A 137 -1.84 14.99 -1.04
CA ASP A 137 -2.90 13.99 -0.91
C ASP A 137 -3.31 13.89 0.57
N THR A 138 -4.54 13.44 0.79
CA THR A 138 -5.17 13.29 2.11
C THR A 138 -5.33 11.81 2.44
N LEU A 139 -4.95 11.42 3.65
CA LEU A 139 -5.19 10.12 4.27
C LEU A 139 -6.20 10.31 5.41
N LEU A 140 -7.43 9.85 5.22
CA LEU A 140 -8.45 9.82 6.27
C LEU A 140 -8.30 8.55 7.10
N VAL A 141 -8.23 8.70 8.42
CA VAL A 141 -8.02 7.58 9.34
C VAL A 141 -9.21 7.42 10.28
N TYR A 142 -9.84 6.25 10.21
CA TYR A 142 -10.95 5.86 11.08
C TYR A 142 -10.60 4.61 11.88
N GLY A 143 -11.07 4.57 13.13
CA GLY A 143 -10.99 3.42 13.99
C GLY A 143 -12.27 2.60 14.02
N ARG A 144 -12.17 1.35 14.48
CA ARG A 144 -13.35 0.59 14.91
C ARG A 144 -13.76 1.01 16.33
N GLU A 145 -13.59 0.18 17.34
CA GLU A 145 -14.08 0.47 18.70
C GLU A 145 -13.02 1.09 19.61
N ARG A 146 -11.83 0.49 19.61
CA ARG A 146 -10.71 0.79 20.50
C ARG A 146 -9.42 0.85 19.68
N ALA A 147 -9.53 1.47 18.51
CA ALA A 147 -8.44 1.52 17.55
C ALA A 147 -7.19 2.16 18.16
N THR A 148 -6.04 1.55 17.86
CA THR A 148 -4.75 2.01 18.35
C THR A 148 -3.79 2.22 17.20
N LEU A 149 -3.14 3.39 17.17
CA LEU A 149 -2.05 3.68 16.25
C LEU A 149 -0.71 3.67 16.97
N ARG A 150 0.35 3.36 16.23
CA ARG A 150 1.76 3.41 16.68
C ARG A 150 2.55 4.38 15.81
N PRO A 151 2.33 5.70 15.92
CA PRO A 151 3.07 6.67 15.12
C PRO A 151 4.58 6.52 15.34
N PRO A 152 5.39 6.51 14.27
CA PRO A 152 6.83 6.42 14.41
C PRO A 152 7.40 7.70 15.05
N THR A 153 8.63 7.57 15.53
CA THR A 153 9.43 8.70 16.02
C THR A 153 10.43 9.07 14.92
N ARG A 154 10.64 10.38 14.71
CA ARG A 154 11.72 10.93 13.90
C ARG A 154 12.74 11.63 14.79
N LEU A 155 13.99 11.64 14.33
CA LEU A 155 15.07 12.42 14.92
C LEU A 155 15.11 13.80 14.27
N GLU A 156 15.04 14.84 15.09
CA GLU A 156 15.19 16.23 14.66
C GLU A 156 16.52 16.77 15.19
N PRO A 157 17.49 17.10 14.32
CA PRO A 157 18.75 17.70 14.74
C PRO A 157 18.53 18.95 15.58
N VAL A 158 19.34 19.09 16.63
CA VAL A 158 19.29 20.24 17.52
C VAL A 158 20.53 21.09 17.30
N GLU A 159 20.32 22.39 17.12
CA GLU A 159 21.39 23.37 17.01
C GLU A 159 22.30 23.34 18.25
N PRO A 160 23.64 23.31 18.09
CA PRO A 160 24.57 23.17 19.21
C PRO A 160 24.36 24.17 20.35
N GLY A 161 23.99 25.42 20.04
CA GLY A 161 23.76 26.47 21.03
C GLY A 161 22.51 26.25 21.91
N ALA A 162 21.59 25.37 21.52
CA ALA A 162 20.41 25.04 22.31
C ALA A 162 20.68 23.88 23.30
N ILE A 163 21.80 23.19 23.16
CA ILE A 163 22.14 21.98 23.92
C ILE A 163 22.71 22.37 25.28
N ARG A 164 22.14 21.77 26.33
CA ARG A 164 22.61 21.90 27.71
C ARG A 164 22.97 20.52 28.23
N ARG A 165 23.72 20.47 29.33
CA ARG A 165 24.01 19.23 30.05
C ARG A 165 23.46 19.32 31.45
N ASP A 166 22.87 18.22 31.92
CA ASP A 166 22.41 18.14 33.30
C ASP A 166 23.56 17.80 34.24
N GLU A 167 23.25 17.57 35.51
CA GLU A 167 24.21 17.25 36.57
C GLU A 167 24.96 15.94 36.28
N GLU A 168 24.32 15.00 35.57
CA GLU A 168 24.92 13.73 35.12
C GLU A 168 25.60 13.84 33.75
N GLY A 169 25.67 15.05 33.16
CA GLY A 169 26.31 15.31 31.88
C GLY A 169 25.49 14.92 30.64
N ARG A 170 24.21 14.52 30.79
CA ARG A 170 23.34 14.11 29.68
C ARG A 170 22.90 15.32 28.86
N PRO A 171 22.98 15.27 27.52
CA PRO A 171 22.56 16.38 26.67
C PRO A 171 21.04 16.53 26.65
N PHE A 172 20.54 17.75 26.80
CA PHE A 172 19.11 18.06 26.76
C PHE A 172 18.82 19.45 26.18
N THR A 173 17.60 19.66 25.73
CA THR A 173 16.99 21.00 25.52
C THR A 173 15.90 21.23 26.56
N SER A 174 15.59 22.48 26.88
CA SER A 174 14.51 22.80 27.82
C SER A 174 13.43 23.65 27.16
N ALA A 175 12.17 23.39 27.48
CA ALA A 175 11.06 24.29 27.17
C ALA A 175 10.28 24.64 28.44
N PRO A 176 9.58 25.79 28.49
CA PRO A 176 8.65 26.08 29.57
C PRO A 176 7.60 24.97 29.71
N ARG A 177 6.98 24.87 30.88
CA ARG A 177 5.90 23.91 31.17
C ARG A 177 4.83 23.80 30.09
N GLY A 178 4.42 24.90 29.45
CA GLY A 178 3.29 24.87 28.50
C GLY A 178 2.04 24.28 29.14
N ASP A 179 1.34 23.40 28.42
CA ASP A 179 0.03 22.86 28.80
C ASP A 179 0.10 21.58 29.67
N TYR A 180 1.27 21.20 30.19
CA TYR A 180 1.36 20.03 31.07
C TYR A 180 0.55 20.25 32.35
N THR A 181 -0.26 19.25 32.71
CA THR A 181 -0.99 19.20 33.99
C THR A 181 -0.04 19.03 35.18
N ASP A 182 -0.48 19.35 36.40
CA ASP A 182 0.35 19.16 37.59
C ASP A 182 0.74 17.69 37.79
N ALA A 183 -0.18 16.77 37.52
CA ALA A 183 0.09 15.33 37.52
C ALA A 183 1.17 14.94 36.49
N SER A 184 1.14 15.55 35.30
CA SER A 184 2.18 15.32 34.27
C SER A 184 3.54 15.87 34.70
N VAL A 185 3.55 17.05 35.32
CA VAL A 185 4.77 17.66 35.85
C VAL A 185 5.35 16.80 36.98
N ALA A 186 4.54 16.33 37.92
CA ALA A 186 4.99 15.46 39.01
C ALA A 186 5.59 14.14 38.49
N ARG A 187 4.98 13.54 37.47
CA ARG A 187 5.55 12.35 36.80
C ARG A 187 6.89 12.67 36.13
N LEU A 188 6.97 13.76 35.37
CA LEU A 188 8.21 14.18 34.71
C LEU A 188 9.31 14.53 35.74
N GLU A 189 8.93 15.06 36.90
CA GLU A 189 9.84 15.36 38.00
C GLU A 189 10.42 14.08 38.59
N ALA A 190 9.60 13.04 38.79
CA ALA A 190 10.06 11.71 39.17
C ALA A 190 10.98 11.06 38.10
N GLU A 191 10.83 11.41 36.82
CA GLU A 191 11.73 11.00 35.72
C GLU A 191 13.01 11.86 35.63
N GLY A 192 13.20 12.86 36.51
CA GLY A 192 14.35 13.78 36.47
C GLY A 192 14.29 14.81 35.32
N ARG A 193 13.12 14.95 34.69
CA ARG A 193 12.89 15.78 33.49
C ARG A 193 12.34 17.16 33.78
N ILE A 194 12.33 17.59 35.04
CA ILE A 194 11.90 18.93 35.43
C ILE A 194 13.08 19.74 35.95
N HIS A 195 13.11 21.02 35.59
CA HIS A 195 13.99 22.03 36.16
C HIS A 195 13.14 23.19 36.67
N ARG A 196 13.28 23.53 37.95
CA ARG A 196 12.60 24.67 38.58
C ARG A 196 13.60 25.80 38.76
N THR A 197 13.24 27.00 38.31
CA THR A 197 14.05 28.20 38.56
C THR A 197 13.85 28.70 39.99
N ALA A 198 14.76 29.53 40.49
CA ALA A 198 14.60 30.21 41.78
C ALA A 198 13.32 31.07 41.87
N SER A 199 12.82 31.54 40.73
CA SER A 199 11.54 32.27 40.60
C SER A 199 10.30 31.37 40.51
N GLY A 200 10.46 30.05 40.64
CA GLY A 200 9.36 29.08 40.61
C GLY A 200 8.89 28.67 39.20
N LYS A 201 9.52 29.15 38.12
CA LYS A 201 9.16 28.74 36.76
C LYS A 201 9.59 27.29 36.52
N VAL A 202 8.69 26.51 35.92
CA VAL A 202 8.91 25.10 35.61
C VAL A 202 9.30 24.94 34.15
N TYR A 203 10.43 24.28 33.92
CA TYR A 203 10.93 23.90 32.59
C TYR A 203 11.01 22.38 32.48
N VAL A 204 10.66 21.85 31.31
CA VAL A 204 10.75 20.43 30.97
C VAL A 204 12.03 20.18 30.19
N LYS A 205 12.83 19.22 30.64
CA LYS A 205 14.02 18.70 29.96
C LYS A 205 13.61 17.66 28.90
N TYR A 206 14.12 17.84 27.69
CA TYR A 206 14.03 16.90 26.58
C TYR A 206 15.42 16.40 26.27
N PHE A 207 15.73 15.19 26.73
CA PHE A 207 17.01 14.53 26.49
C PHE A 207 17.21 14.27 24.99
N LEU A 208 18.46 14.44 24.55
CA LEU A 208 18.86 14.29 23.16
C LEU A 208 19.55 12.94 22.97
N VAL A 209 19.37 12.36 21.79
CA VAL A 209 20.00 11.12 21.36
C VAL A 209 20.83 11.39 20.11
N PRO A 210 22.01 10.76 19.94
CA PRO A 210 22.77 10.88 18.71
C PRO A 210 22.07 10.15 17.56
N ASP A 211 22.08 10.73 16.36
CA ASP A 211 21.79 10.00 15.13
C ASP A 211 22.98 9.12 14.69
N ALA A 212 22.85 8.47 13.53
CA ALA A 212 23.91 7.61 12.97
C ALA A 212 25.22 8.35 12.66
N ALA A 213 25.18 9.68 12.50
CA ALA A 213 26.36 10.53 12.28
C ALA A 213 26.88 11.16 13.58
N GLY A 214 26.28 10.86 14.74
CA GLY A 214 26.64 11.44 16.04
C GLY A 214 26.02 12.81 16.31
N THR A 215 25.15 13.31 15.42
CA THR A 215 24.45 14.59 15.62
C THR A 215 23.40 14.45 16.71
N LEU A 216 23.43 15.32 17.71
CA LEU A 216 22.45 15.29 18.80
C LEU A 216 21.07 15.74 18.30
N CYS A 217 20.11 14.85 18.45
CA CYS A 217 18.76 14.99 17.95
C CYS A 217 17.74 14.88 19.07
N ARG A 218 16.61 15.56 18.87
CA ARG A 218 15.41 15.35 19.67
C ARG A 218 14.55 14.27 19.03
N GLU A 219 14.08 13.33 19.83
CA GLU A 219 13.03 12.41 19.42
C GLU A 219 11.67 13.11 19.39
N ARG A 220 11.03 13.09 18.22
CA ARG A 220 9.67 13.61 18.03
C ARG A 220 8.79 12.58 17.35
N ARG A 221 7.57 12.39 17.88
CA ARG A 221 6.56 11.62 17.16
C ARG A 221 6.22 12.33 15.85
N VAL A 222 6.10 11.55 14.78
CA VAL A 222 5.67 12.06 13.48
C VAL A 222 4.24 12.57 13.60
N ASP A 223 4.03 13.79 13.11
CA ASP A 223 2.74 14.48 13.11
C ASP A 223 1.89 14.11 11.88
N ALA A 224 0.80 14.85 11.67
CA ALA A 224 -0.13 14.62 10.56
C ALA A 224 0.35 15.20 9.21
N LEU A 225 1.47 15.93 9.16
CA LEU A 225 1.99 16.55 7.94
C LEU A 225 3.25 15.81 7.46
N TRP A 226 3.06 14.87 6.54
CA TRP A 226 4.12 14.02 6.03
C TRP A 226 4.79 14.67 4.83
N THR A 227 5.96 15.26 5.08
CA THR A 227 6.78 15.94 4.06
C THR A 227 8.10 15.24 3.77
N ASP A 228 8.41 14.22 4.55
CA ASP A 228 9.66 13.44 4.60
C ASP A 228 9.60 12.13 3.82
N VAL A 229 8.40 11.65 3.48
CA VAL A 229 8.23 10.48 2.59
C VAL A 229 8.29 10.94 1.13
N PRO A 230 9.35 10.59 0.37
CA PRO A 230 9.50 11.05 -0.99
C PRO A 230 8.47 10.39 -1.92
N PRO A 231 7.98 11.10 -2.95
CA PRO A 231 7.11 10.51 -3.96
C PRO A 231 7.84 9.60 -4.93
N LEU A 232 7.08 8.76 -5.64
CA LEU A 232 7.60 7.68 -6.49
C LEU A 232 8.54 8.20 -7.59
N ARG A 233 8.34 9.43 -8.07
CA ARG A 233 9.24 10.05 -9.07
C ARG A 233 10.68 10.23 -8.58
N HIS A 234 10.90 10.23 -7.27
CA HIS A 234 12.21 10.28 -6.63
C HIS A 234 12.68 8.90 -6.14
N ALA A 235 11.87 7.86 -6.35
CA ALA A 235 12.26 6.48 -6.07
C ALA A 235 13.27 5.95 -7.10
N SER A 236 14.03 4.94 -6.67
CA SER A 236 14.96 4.21 -7.55
C SER A 236 14.23 3.59 -8.76
N SER A 237 14.96 3.35 -9.86
CA SER A 237 14.41 2.60 -11.01
C SER A 237 13.92 1.21 -10.61
N SER A 238 14.56 0.55 -9.65
CA SER A 238 14.20 -0.76 -9.13
C SER A 238 12.87 -0.81 -8.37
N GLU A 239 12.37 0.32 -7.86
CA GLU A 239 11.07 0.37 -7.18
C GLU A 239 9.90 0.49 -8.17
N ARG A 240 10.13 1.08 -9.35
CA ARG A 240 9.08 1.39 -10.32
C ARG A 240 8.67 0.15 -11.11
N THR A 241 7.37 -0.07 -11.23
CA THR A 241 6.81 -1.23 -11.95
C THR A 241 6.30 -0.89 -13.35
N GLY A 242 6.10 0.41 -13.64
CA GLY A 242 5.41 0.88 -14.85
C GLY A 242 3.88 0.96 -14.69
N TYR A 243 3.32 0.35 -13.63
CA TYR A 243 1.90 0.46 -13.32
C TYR A 243 1.53 1.93 -13.00
N PRO A 244 0.40 2.44 -13.51
CA PRO A 244 0.04 3.84 -13.29
C PRO A 244 -0.29 4.04 -11.81
N THR A 245 -0.14 5.27 -11.33
CA THR A 245 -0.53 5.69 -9.97
C THR A 245 0.08 4.91 -8.80
N GLN A 246 1.14 4.10 -9.04
CA GLN A 246 1.88 3.38 -7.99
C GLN A 246 2.28 4.32 -6.84
N LYS A 247 2.01 3.89 -5.60
CA LYS A 247 2.48 4.59 -4.39
C LYS A 247 3.90 4.12 -4.00
N PRO A 248 4.70 4.99 -3.34
CA PRO A 248 6.02 4.62 -2.83
C PRO A 248 5.91 3.57 -1.72
N VAL A 249 6.83 2.61 -1.69
CA VAL A 249 6.85 1.56 -0.66
C VAL A 249 7.02 2.16 0.73
N ALA A 250 7.90 3.15 0.90
CA ALA A 250 8.14 3.82 2.17
C ALA A 250 6.88 4.46 2.80
N LEU A 251 5.95 4.93 1.96
CA LEU A 251 4.67 5.47 2.44
C LEU A 251 3.82 4.36 3.07
N LEU A 252 3.69 3.24 2.37
CA LEU A 252 2.88 2.12 2.83
C LEU A 252 3.53 1.38 4.00
N GLU A 253 4.86 1.29 4.04
CA GLU A 253 5.58 0.76 5.20
C GLU A 253 5.28 1.57 6.47
N ARG A 254 5.27 2.90 6.37
CA ARG A 254 4.88 3.77 7.49
C ARG A 254 3.44 3.51 7.94
N ILE A 255 2.50 3.44 7.00
CA ILE A 255 1.08 3.19 7.30
C ILE A 255 0.90 1.82 7.97
N VAL A 256 1.46 0.76 7.38
CA VAL A 256 1.37 -0.61 7.90
C VAL A 256 2.00 -0.73 9.28
N ALA A 257 3.20 -0.17 9.49
CA ALA A 257 3.86 -0.21 10.79
C ALA A 257 3.06 0.54 11.87
N CYS A 258 2.40 1.64 11.51
CA CYS A 258 1.58 2.43 12.41
C CYS A 258 0.28 1.72 12.79
N ALA A 259 -0.37 1.08 11.82
CA ALA A 259 -1.74 0.59 11.95
C ALA A 259 -1.86 -0.92 12.25
N SER A 260 -0.81 -1.71 12.04
CA SER A 260 -0.87 -3.17 12.19
C SER A 260 0.32 -3.72 13.00
N PRO A 261 0.09 -4.61 13.98
CA PRO A 261 1.17 -5.29 14.69
C PRO A 261 1.95 -6.26 13.76
N PRO A 262 3.18 -6.67 14.12
CA PRO A 262 3.84 -7.81 13.47
C PRO A 262 2.93 -9.05 13.46
N GLY A 263 2.89 -9.78 12.34
CA GLY A 263 1.98 -10.91 12.14
C GLY A 263 0.50 -10.53 11.89
N GLY A 264 0.17 -9.25 12.00
CA GLY A 264 -1.16 -8.71 11.76
C GLY A 264 -1.65 -8.90 10.32
N LEU A 265 -2.93 -8.64 10.10
CA LEU A 265 -3.61 -8.80 8.82
C LEU A 265 -3.95 -7.44 8.19
N VAL A 266 -3.47 -7.24 6.97
CA VAL A 266 -3.70 -6.04 6.16
C VAL A 266 -4.58 -6.40 4.96
N VAL A 267 -5.59 -5.58 4.67
CA VAL A 267 -6.46 -5.72 3.50
C VAL A 267 -6.38 -4.48 2.63
N ASP A 268 -6.22 -4.68 1.33
CA ASP A 268 -6.28 -3.63 0.31
C ASP A 268 -7.09 -4.14 -0.88
N ALA A 269 -8.29 -3.58 -1.08
CA ALA A 269 -9.20 -3.97 -2.16
C ALA A 269 -9.02 -3.13 -3.44
N PHE A 270 -8.03 -2.24 -3.46
CA PHE A 270 -7.63 -1.42 -4.60
C PHE A 270 -6.12 -1.55 -4.81
N ALA A 271 -5.64 -2.80 -4.81
CA ALA A 271 -4.22 -3.09 -4.64
C ALA A 271 -3.35 -2.54 -5.78
N GLY A 272 -3.89 -2.41 -7.00
CA GLY A 272 -3.18 -1.93 -8.17
C GLY A 272 -1.85 -2.65 -8.35
N SER A 273 -0.76 -1.89 -8.30
CA SER A 273 0.59 -2.43 -8.39
C SER A 273 1.03 -3.34 -7.22
N GLY A 274 0.24 -3.47 -6.15
CA GLY A 274 0.55 -4.32 -4.99
C GLY A 274 1.49 -3.69 -3.95
N THR A 275 1.66 -2.36 -3.91
CA THR A 275 2.59 -1.70 -2.97
C THR A 275 2.27 -2.01 -1.51
N THR A 276 0.98 -2.02 -1.13
CA THR A 276 0.54 -2.36 0.22
C THR A 276 0.98 -3.77 0.62
N GLY A 277 0.86 -4.71 -0.32
CA GLY A 277 1.32 -6.09 -0.17
C GLY A 277 2.82 -6.20 0.12
N VAL A 278 3.63 -5.53 -0.71
CA VAL A 278 5.09 -5.49 -0.57
C VAL A 278 5.50 -4.91 0.79
N ALA A 279 4.93 -3.76 1.17
CA ALA A 279 5.22 -3.12 2.45
C ALA A 279 4.86 -4.03 3.64
N ALA A 280 3.69 -4.67 3.59
CA ALA A 280 3.25 -5.59 4.63
C ALA A 280 4.13 -6.84 4.71
N ALA A 281 4.52 -7.43 3.58
CA ALA A 281 5.40 -8.59 3.53
C ALA A 281 6.77 -8.30 4.17
N ARG A 282 7.41 -7.19 3.79
CA ARG A 282 8.71 -6.76 4.36
C ARG A 282 8.66 -6.52 5.86
N LEU A 283 7.50 -6.07 6.33
CA LEU A 283 7.23 -5.86 7.74
C LEU A 283 6.75 -7.14 8.45
N GLY A 284 6.61 -8.28 7.77
CA GLY A 284 6.16 -9.54 8.38
C GLY A 284 4.68 -9.54 8.77
N ARG A 285 3.83 -8.94 7.94
CA ARG A 285 2.36 -8.96 8.05
C ARG A 285 1.77 -9.88 6.97
N ARG A 286 0.58 -10.41 7.24
CA ARG A 286 -0.23 -11.16 6.28
C ARG A 286 -1.10 -10.18 5.49
N THR A 287 -1.39 -10.49 4.23
CA THR A 287 -2.18 -9.60 3.37
C THR A 287 -3.26 -10.31 2.59
N VAL A 288 -4.37 -9.61 2.38
CA VAL A 288 -5.33 -9.88 1.30
C VAL A 288 -5.35 -8.68 0.37
N LEU A 289 -5.12 -8.93 -0.91
CA LEU A 289 -5.07 -7.90 -1.94
C LEU A 289 -6.14 -8.22 -3.00
N GLY A 290 -6.93 -7.22 -3.37
CA GLY A 290 -7.95 -7.32 -4.40
C GLY A 290 -7.76 -6.25 -5.47
N ASP A 291 -7.98 -6.63 -6.73
CA ASP A 291 -8.10 -5.71 -7.85
C ASP A 291 -8.96 -6.35 -8.95
N VAL A 292 -9.68 -5.56 -9.73
CA VAL A 292 -10.48 -6.04 -10.86
C VAL A 292 -9.66 -6.21 -12.13
N SER A 293 -8.50 -5.55 -12.21
CA SER A 293 -7.63 -5.52 -13.38
C SER A 293 -6.71 -6.73 -13.43
N PRO A 294 -6.78 -7.56 -14.50
CA PRO A 294 -5.85 -8.67 -14.68
C PRO A 294 -4.39 -8.24 -14.72
N VAL A 295 -4.12 -7.03 -15.22
CA VAL A 295 -2.77 -6.45 -15.28
C VAL A 295 -2.28 -6.05 -13.89
N ALA A 296 -3.15 -5.47 -13.04
CA ALA A 296 -2.84 -5.22 -11.64
C ALA A 296 -2.52 -6.52 -10.91
N ILE A 297 -3.38 -7.53 -11.06
CA ILE A 297 -3.20 -8.86 -10.46
C ILE A 297 -1.86 -9.47 -10.88
N ALA A 298 -1.51 -9.42 -12.17
CA ALA A 298 -0.23 -9.93 -12.67
C ALA A 298 0.97 -9.19 -12.04
N THR A 299 0.92 -7.85 -12.04
CA THR A 299 1.98 -6.99 -11.50
C THR A 299 2.16 -7.22 -9.99
N CYS A 300 1.06 -7.20 -9.25
CA CYS A 300 1.03 -7.42 -7.80
C CYS A 300 1.60 -8.81 -7.45
N ARG A 301 1.14 -9.86 -8.15
CA ARG A 301 1.60 -11.23 -7.93
C ARG A 301 3.12 -11.35 -8.05
N ALA A 302 3.68 -10.83 -9.14
CA ALA A 302 5.10 -10.99 -9.38
C ALA A 302 5.97 -10.19 -8.40
N ARG A 303 5.51 -9.00 -7.97
CA ARG A 303 6.19 -8.28 -6.89
C ARG A 303 6.22 -9.08 -5.60
N LEU A 304 5.09 -9.64 -5.19
CA LEU A 304 5.03 -10.45 -3.97
C LEU A 304 5.93 -11.69 -4.05
N LEU A 305 5.97 -12.36 -5.19
CA LEU A 305 6.85 -13.52 -5.38
C LEU A 305 8.34 -13.14 -5.36
N ARG A 306 8.72 -11.96 -5.87
CA ARG A 306 10.10 -11.44 -5.73
C ARG A 306 10.47 -11.13 -4.29
N GLU A 307 9.50 -10.71 -3.48
CA GLU A 307 9.67 -10.55 -2.03
C GLU A 307 9.66 -11.92 -1.30
N GLY A 308 9.58 -13.04 -2.01
CA GLY A 308 9.59 -14.39 -1.44
C GLY A 308 8.27 -14.81 -0.80
N CYS A 309 7.16 -14.13 -1.09
CA CYS A 309 5.87 -14.44 -0.50
C CYS A 309 5.25 -15.70 -1.13
N SER A 310 4.71 -16.60 -0.31
CA SER A 310 3.73 -17.59 -0.76
C SER A 310 2.38 -16.93 -0.99
N LEU A 311 1.69 -17.24 -2.08
CA LEU A 311 0.38 -16.67 -2.39
C LEU A 311 -0.61 -17.69 -2.93
N ARG A 312 -1.89 -17.44 -2.62
CA ARG A 312 -3.07 -18.10 -3.20
C ARG A 312 -3.80 -17.08 -4.05
N LEU A 313 -4.09 -17.42 -5.30
CA LEU A 313 -4.90 -16.57 -6.17
C LEU A 313 -6.32 -17.12 -6.24
N ASP A 314 -7.27 -16.29 -5.81
CA ASP A 314 -8.69 -16.58 -5.86
C ASP A 314 -9.42 -15.61 -6.81
N ARG A 315 -10.65 -15.95 -7.18
CA ARG A 315 -11.53 -15.07 -7.96
C ARG A 315 -12.91 -15.04 -7.32
N ASP A 316 -13.36 -13.82 -7.08
CA ASP A 316 -14.77 -13.58 -6.75
C ASP A 316 -15.64 -13.97 -7.96
N ARG A 317 -16.53 -14.94 -7.73
CA ARG A 317 -17.51 -15.43 -8.73
C ARG A 317 -18.41 -14.32 -9.29
N GLY A 318 -18.58 -13.21 -8.58
CA GLY A 318 -19.34 -12.04 -9.04
C GLY A 318 -18.57 -11.13 -10.00
N THR A 319 -17.26 -11.32 -10.16
CA THR A 319 -16.45 -10.52 -11.10
C THR A 319 -16.53 -11.11 -12.50
N PRO A 320 -16.75 -10.31 -13.57
CA PRO A 320 -16.75 -10.80 -14.95
C PRO A 320 -15.50 -11.61 -15.28
N GLU A 321 -15.64 -12.61 -16.16
CA GLU A 321 -14.47 -13.33 -16.68
C GLU A 321 -13.60 -12.35 -17.48
N PRO A 322 -12.27 -12.33 -17.27
CA PRO A 322 -11.40 -11.66 -18.20
C PRO A 322 -11.54 -12.31 -19.58
N ALA A 323 -11.37 -11.50 -20.63
CA ALA A 323 -11.35 -12.02 -21.98
C ALA A 323 -10.27 -13.10 -22.14
N SER A 324 -10.61 -14.17 -22.87
CA SER A 324 -9.75 -15.36 -22.98
C SER A 324 -8.50 -15.08 -23.81
N LEU A 325 -7.34 -15.50 -23.30
CA LEU A 325 -6.08 -15.55 -24.03
C LEU A 325 -5.79 -17.00 -24.46
N PRO A 326 -5.69 -17.29 -25.77
CA PRO A 326 -5.23 -18.60 -26.24
C PRO A 326 -3.81 -18.88 -25.74
N ALA A 327 -3.69 -19.81 -24.80
CA ALA A 327 -2.43 -20.24 -24.23
C ALA A 327 -2.20 -21.73 -24.51
N LYS A 328 -0.95 -22.10 -24.75
CA LYS A 328 -0.52 -23.48 -24.93
C LYS A 328 0.70 -23.73 -24.07
N VAL A 329 0.62 -24.76 -23.25
CA VAL A 329 1.73 -25.25 -22.42
C VAL A 329 2.03 -26.70 -22.78
N LYS A 330 3.26 -27.12 -22.52
CA LYS A 330 3.72 -28.49 -22.69
C LYS A 330 4.33 -28.98 -21.40
N LEU A 331 3.78 -30.07 -20.86
CA LEU A 331 4.41 -30.80 -19.78
C LEU A 331 5.51 -31.72 -20.34
N HIS A 332 6.74 -31.54 -19.88
CA HIS A 332 7.87 -32.41 -20.21
C HIS A 332 7.95 -33.59 -19.22
N ARG A 333 8.73 -34.61 -19.60
CA ARG A 333 8.89 -35.85 -18.82
C ARG A 333 9.35 -35.52 -17.39
N ALA A 334 8.67 -36.11 -16.43
CA ALA A 334 8.90 -35.97 -15.01
C ALA A 334 10.20 -36.64 -14.53
N GLU A 335 10.97 -35.96 -13.70
CA GLU A 335 12.01 -36.56 -12.85
C GLU A 335 11.53 -36.53 -11.40
N GLY A 336 11.01 -37.66 -10.91
CA GLY A 336 10.43 -37.75 -9.57
C GLY A 336 9.19 -36.86 -9.39
N ARG A 337 9.25 -35.90 -8.43
CA ARG A 337 8.20 -34.88 -8.19
C ARG A 337 8.44 -33.58 -8.95
N ALA A 338 9.61 -33.41 -9.58
CA ALA A 338 9.88 -32.26 -10.42
C ALA A 338 9.14 -32.42 -11.76
N ARG A 339 8.56 -31.32 -12.22
CA ARG A 339 7.83 -31.20 -13.49
C ARG A 339 8.37 -29.97 -14.20
N ARG A 340 8.81 -30.15 -15.45
CA ARG A 340 9.19 -29.06 -16.34
C ARG A 340 8.00 -28.72 -17.21
N VAL A 341 7.53 -27.47 -17.14
CA VAL A 341 6.42 -26.95 -17.95
C VAL A 341 6.98 -25.88 -18.87
N GLU A 342 6.70 -26.00 -20.16
CA GLU A 342 7.10 -25.02 -21.17
C GLU A 342 5.87 -24.27 -21.71
N LEU A 343 5.94 -22.95 -21.76
CA LEU A 343 4.95 -22.10 -22.40
C LEU A 343 5.25 -22.00 -23.90
N LEU A 344 4.40 -22.63 -24.71
CA LEU A 344 4.52 -22.62 -26.17
C LEU A 344 3.88 -21.38 -26.81
N SER A 345 2.77 -20.89 -26.24
CA SER A 345 2.13 -19.65 -26.69
C SER A 345 1.36 -18.95 -25.57
N PRO A 346 1.33 -17.61 -25.55
CA PRO A 346 2.13 -16.69 -26.36
C PRO A 346 3.63 -16.77 -25.99
N ARG A 347 4.52 -16.46 -26.95
CA ARG A 347 5.98 -16.46 -26.71
C ARG A 347 6.47 -15.28 -25.89
N GLU A 348 5.64 -14.25 -25.76
CA GLU A 348 5.97 -13.01 -25.05
C GLU A 348 4.79 -12.62 -24.16
N PRO A 349 4.43 -13.45 -23.17
CA PRO A 349 3.38 -13.09 -22.22
C PRO A 349 3.80 -11.86 -21.40
N LEU A 350 2.83 -11.14 -20.85
CA LEU A 350 3.13 -10.17 -19.79
C LEU A 350 3.73 -10.88 -18.57
N ALA A 351 3.02 -11.92 -18.12
CA ALA A 351 3.44 -12.77 -17.02
C ALA A 351 2.77 -14.14 -17.14
N TRP A 352 3.32 -15.15 -16.50
CA TRP A 352 2.63 -16.42 -16.28
C TRP A 352 3.09 -17.12 -15.00
N THR A 353 2.28 -18.06 -14.55
CA THR A 353 2.50 -18.82 -13.31
C THR A 353 2.14 -20.27 -13.53
N VAL A 354 2.84 -21.15 -12.82
CA VAL A 354 2.51 -22.57 -12.73
C VAL A 354 2.32 -22.91 -11.26
N GLY A 355 1.20 -23.53 -10.96
CA GLY A 355 0.81 -23.87 -9.60
C GLY A 355 -0.01 -25.14 -9.53
N VAL A 356 -0.32 -25.55 -8.31
CA VAL A 356 -1.25 -26.64 -8.04
C VAL A 356 -2.66 -26.09 -8.09
N ARG A 357 -3.54 -26.77 -8.83
CA ARG A 357 -4.96 -26.45 -8.84
C ARG A 357 -5.62 -27.07 -7.62
N ALA A 358 -6.15 -26.24 -6.74
CA ALA A 358 -6.95 -26.67 -5.60
C ALA A 358 -8.35 -27.13 -6.05
N ALA A 359 -9.03 -27.92 -5.21
CA ALA A 359 -10.34 -28.49 -5.51
C ALA A 359 -11.44 -27.42 -5.74
N ASP A 360 -11.29 -26.25 -5.14
CA ASP A 360 -12.16 -25.09 -5.32
C ASP A 360 -11.85 -24.27 -6.59
N GLY A 361 -10.84 -24.69 -7.36
CA GLY A 361 -10.39 -24.03 -8.59
C GLY A 361 -9.33 -22.95 -8.38
N ALA A 362 -8.93 -22.66 -7.13
CA ALA A 362 -7.83 -21.74 -6.86
C ALA A 362 -6.50 -22.31 -7.36
N VAL A 363 -5.56 -21.42 -7.69
CA VAL A 363 -4.20 -21.83 -8.11
C VAL A 363 -3.22 -21.38 -7.05
N GLU A 364 -2.57 -22.36 -6.41
CA GLU A 364 -1.47 -22.13 -5.47
C GLU A 364 -0.17 -22.03 -6.26
N GLY A 365 0.33 -20.80 -6.40
CA GLY A 365 1.48 -20.50 -7.24
C GLY A 365 2.77 -21.06 -6.65
N SER A 366 3.47 -21.92 -7.42
CA SER A 366 4.77 -22.48 -7.04
C SER A 366 5.94 -21.91 -7.86
N TRP A 367 5.64 -21.33 -9.02
CA TRP A 367 6.62 -20.72 -9.92
C TRP A 367 5.99 -19.60 -10.75
N HIS A 368 6.78 -18.58 -11.11
CA HIS A 368 6.34 -17.50 -11.99
C HIS A 368 7.46 -16.95 -12.89
N ALA A 369 7.05 -16.31 -13.99
CA ALA A 369 7.87 -15.39 -14.74
C ALA A 369 7.05 -14.19 -15.22
N GLU A 370 7.72 -13.05 -15.40
CA GLU A 370 7.15 -11.84 -15.99
C GLU A 370 8.22 -11.02 -16.70
N ARG A 371 7.78 -10.07 -17.54
CA ARG A 371 8.66 -9.04 -18.10
C ARG A 371 9.07 -8.05 -17.02
N VAL A 372 10.35 -7.69 -16.99
CA VAL A 372 10.91 -6.78 -15.97
C VAL A 372 10.93 -5.35 -16.50
N TRP A 373 10.34 -4.41 -15.75
CA TRP A 373 10.34 -2.99 -16.08
C TRP A 373 11.75 -2.36 -16.05
N GLY A 374 12.04 -1.48 -17.01
CA GLY A 374 13.27 -0.71 -17.13
C GLY A 374 14.49 -1.48 -17.64
N LYS A 375 14.38 -2.79 -17.88
CA LYS A 375 15.45 -3.63 -18.45
C LYS A 375 15.07 -4.01 -19.89
N LYS A 376 15.60 -3.26 -20.86
CA LYS A 376 15.45 -3.56 -22.29
C LYS A 376 15.95 -4.97 -22.63
N PRO A 377 15.24 -5.65 -23.54
CA PRO A 377 14.12 -6.50 -23.20
C PRO A 377 14.59 -7.82 -22.60
N VAL A 378 14.03 -8.21 -21.45
CA VAL A 378 14.18 -9.57 -20.93
C VAL A 378 12.84 -10.29 -21.13
N PRO A 379 12.76 -11.30 -22.02
CA PRO A 379 11.53 -12.08 -22.18
C PRO A 379 11.20 -12.78 -20.85
N ALA A 380 9.90 -12.95 -20.56
CA ALA A 380 9.51 -13.85 -19.48
C ALA A 380 10.05 -15.25 -19.79
N SER A 381 10.62 -15.94 -18.80
CA SER A 381 11.05 -17.34 -18.97
C SER A 381 9.90 -18.15 -19.55
N LEU A 382 10.15 -18.92 -20.62
CA LEU A 382 9.16 -19.84 -21.17
C LEU A 382 9.20 -21.21 -20.50
N GLU A 383 10.10 -21.41 -19.55
CA GLU A 383 10.23 -22.68 -18.84
C GLU A 383 10.08 -22.49 -17.34
N ALA A 384 9.24 -23.33 -16.76
CA ALA A 384 8.99 -23.44 -15.33
C ALA A 384 9.47 -24.80 -14.82
N LEU A 385 10.17 -24.78 -13.69
CA LEU A 385 10.50 -25.97 -12.92
C LEU A 385 9.70 -25.93 -11.62
N VAL A 386 8.73 -26.84 -11.49
CA VAL A 386 7.84 -26.91 -10.34
C VAL A 386 7.91 -28.28 -9.69
N THR A 387 7.79 -28.32 -8.36
CA THR A 387 7.62 -29.56 -7.62
C THR A 387 6.15 -29.67 -7.24
N SER A 388 5.46 -30.73 -7.69
CA SER A 388 4.03 -30.91 -7.39
C SER A 388 3.67 -32.37 -7.16
N ALA A 389 2.73 -32.59 -6.24
CA ALA A 389 2.03 -33.86 -6.02
C ALA A 389 0.59 -33.85 -6.57
N GLY A 390 0.09 -32.70 -7.05
CA GLY A 390 -1.29 -32.52 -7.52
C GLY A 390 -1.39 -32.02 -8.96
N PRO A 391 -2.61 -31.86 -9.50
CA PRO A 391 -2.83 -31.38 -10.86
C PRO A 391 -2.26 -29.97 -11.02
N LEU A 392 -1.49 -29.77 -12.09
CA LEU A 392 -0.90 -28.49 -12.41
C LEU A 392 -1.88 -27.61 -13.20
N ALA A 393 -1.81 -26.31 -12.97
CA ALA A 393 -2.45 -25.31 -13.81
C ALA A 393 -1.46 -24.20 -14.14
N ALA A 394 -1.43 -23.80 -15.40
CA ALA A 394 -0.72 -22.64 -15.88
C ALA A 394 -1.70 -21.49 -16.11
N ARG A 395 -1.39 -20.31 -15.57
CA ARG A 395 -2.17 -19.09 -15.80
C ARG A 395 -1.30 -18.04 -16.47
N VAL A 396 -1.72 -17.57 -17.62
CA VAL A 396 -0.97 -16.71 -18.54
C VAL A 396 -1.69 -15.39 -18.72
N TYR A 397 -0.95 -14.29 -18.64
CA TYR A 397 -1.47 -12.94 -18.69
C TYR A 397 -0.97 -12.25 -19.95
N GLY A 398 -1.93 -11.78 -20.74
CA GLY A 398 -1.72 -10.95 -21.90
C GLY A 398 -1.40 -9.52 -21.48
N ASP A 399 -0.83 -8.81 -22.42
CA ASP A 399 -0.48 -7.40 -22.29
C ASP A 399 -1.69 -6.47 -22.50
N ASP A 400 -2.78 -7.03 -23.03
CA ASP A 400 -4.08 -6.40 -23.25
C ASP A 400 -5.13 -6.76 -22.16
N GLY A 401 -4.68 -7.38 -21.07
CA GLY A 401 -5.54 -7.80 -19.96
C GLY A 401 -6.28 -9.12 -20.19
N ARG A 402 -6.11 -9.79 -21.34
CA ARG A 402 -6.63 -11.15 -21.52
C ARG A 402 -5.89 -12.15 -20.65
N VAL A 403 -6.60 -13.20 -20.23
CA VAL A 403 -6.04 -14.25 -19.36
C VAL A 403 -6.32 -15.63 -19.94
N GLY A 404 -5.29 -16.46 -19.96
CA GLY A 404 -5.37 -17.87 -20.36
C GLY A 404 -5.16 -18.75 -19.15
N THR A 405 -5.98 -19.80 -19.00
CA THR A 405 -5.78 -20.84 -17.99
C THR A 405 -5.73 -22.17 -18.72
N VAL A 406 -4.66 -22.93 -18.51
CA VAL A 406 -4.39 -24.18 -19.22
C VAL A 406 -3.88 -25.22 -18.24
N GLU A 407 -4.38 -26.45 -18.37
CA GLU A 407 -3.85 -27.60 -17.65
C GLU A 407 -2.71 -28.23 -18.50
N PRO A 408 -1.47 -28.33 -17.98
CA PRO A 408 -0.31 -28.80 -18.73
C PRO A 408 -0.32 -30.26 -19.20
#